data_AF-A0A916HP94-F1
#
_entry.id   AF-A0A916HP94-F1
#
_cell.length_a   1.000
_cell.length_b   1.000
_cell.length_c   1.000
_cell.angle_alpha   90.00
_cell.angle_beta   90.00
_cell.angle_gamma   90.00
#
_symmetry.space_group_name_H-M   'P 1'
#
loop_
_entity.id
_entity.type
_entity.pdbx_description
1 polymer ?
#
loop_
_entity_poly.entity_id
_entity_poly.type
_entity_poly.pdbx_seq_one_letter_code
_entity_poly.pdbx_strand_id
1 'polypeptide(L)'
;MNNHRVFRYLLDALPLHAEEGNTREDVAESELVSVIQADSGNSIAAKTVVAVIRRLFESLALLDSTALAAERWAFVSFPASLMARSILETLATSGKTFFAPGYWIQGGHRPDEIVDQQRALLSRMENQRTADPKSEAMPIRTVHVAWGIIRFGSKFLLHRREDKLRPDKKGYVFPGGRLAMIDLPVNKRTSESLRDLFRIDSNLAKKAETQTLARELEEELGLLQNEYSATYLRTLAPYKKLEGTQNNHAFTQYNIAIYSIQLAQEGELKVLEKLETAPNAWAWFSASELADGKKKDGKSAFIDAMSAELGQEIQNYLSKVPDSSASPLIYGGKNDAIDLPSKVGEPLLRGDTGRERPFQVDLSPEEWEFLMILGWHARGLVIHPKEKSLTLLGAGWLKLNIEALLTIAQNLSTKLASLDFGFVETHAMGHCRLSIDSSFVFFHPNCFQYQWMLEDADKSIKLTLKRIETEWATLAAENLIVELPDNLILAISAIENGDEPKGDAQRESFRIFGPARAIGLRKFISGKNGLLQILVPTSDT
;
A
#
# COMPACT_ATOMS: atom_id res chain seq x y z
N MET A 1 48.91 20.17 -22.88
CA MET A 1 48.78 21.19 -21.81
C MET A 1 48.75 20.46 -20.48
N ASN A 2 49.61 20.80 -19.51
CA ASN A 2 49.53 20.20 -18.17
C ASN A 2 48.41 20.93 -17.41
N ASN A 3 47.23 20.33 -17.32
CA ASN A 3 46.00 20.97 -16.84
C ASN A 3 46.17 21.62 -15.46
N HIS A 4 47.02 21.08 -14.60
CA HIS A 4 47.28 21.60 -13.26
C HIS A 4 47.95 22.98 -13.25
N ARG A 5 48.87 23.26 -14.20
CA ARG A 5 49.57 24.55 -14.27
C ARG A 5 48.62 25.68 -14.66
N VAL A 6 47.67 25.41 -15.55
CA VAL A 6 46.68 26.40 -15.99
C VAL A 6 45.80 26.88 -14.84
N PHE A 7 45.33 25.96 -13.98
CA PHE A 7 44.54 26.36 -12.81
C PHE A 7 45.37 27.10 -11.77
N ARG A 8 46.67 26.80 -11.64
CA ARG A 8 47.59 27.55 -10.77
C ARG A 8 47.72 29.01 -11.23
N TYR A 9 47.99 29.24 -12.51
CA TYR A 9 48.10 30.61 -13.03
C TYR A 9 46.79 31.39 -12.89
N LEU A 10 45.64 30.74 -13.10
CA LEU A 10 44.35 31.38 -12.90
C LEU A 10 44.10 31.72 -11.42
N LEU A 11 44.48 30.82 -10.50
CA LEU A 11 44.39 31.05 -9.05
C LEU A 11 45.22 32.26 -8.62
N ASP A 12 46.44 32.38 -9.13
CA ASP A 12 47.35 33.48 -8.82
C ASP A 12 46.86 34.82 -9.38
N ALA A 13 46.06 34.79 -10.45
CA ALA A 13 45.49 35.97 -11.11
C ALA A 13 44.07 36.35 -10.61
N LEU A 14 43.50 35.62 -9.64
CA LEU A 14 42.16 35.95 -9.11
C LEU A 14 42.18 37.27 -8.30
N PRO A 15 41.14 38.12 -8.44
CA PRO A 15 41.02 39.35 -7.65
C PRO A 15 41.02 39.06 -6.14
N LEU A 16 41.61 39.95 -5.36
CA LEU A 16 41.56 39.90 -3.90
C LEU A 16 40.29 40.55 -3.34
N HIS A 17 39.85 40.09 -2.18
CA HIS A 17 38.77 40.69 -1.40
C HIS A 17 39.23 40.78 0.06
N ALA A 18 39.03 41.91 0.72
CA ALA A 18 39.38 42.05 2.13
C ALA A 18 38.42 41.22 3.01
N GLU A 19 38.95 40.63 4.10
CA GLU A 19 38.14 39.89 5.08
C GLU A 19 37.17 40.81 5.84
N GLU A 20 37.62 42.03 6.14
CA GLU A 20 36.84 43.07 6.78
C GLU A 20 36.63 44.27 5.84
N GLY A 21 35.44 44.84 5.86
CA GLY A 21 35.05 45.97 5.00
C GLY A 21 34.68 45.56 3.57
N ASN A 22 34.56 46.56 2.69
CA ASN A 22 34.09 46.40 1.31
C ASN A 22 35.21 46.57 0.26
N THR A 23 36.47 46.57 0.69
CA THR A 23 37.61 46.73 -0.22
C THR A 23 37.82 45.44 -1.01
N ARG A 24 37.83 45.55 -2.34
CA ARG A 24 38.07 44.43 -3.26
C ARG A 24 38.75 44.92 -4.52
N GLU A 25 39.47 44.02 -5.15
CA GLU A 25 40.00 44.18 -6.50
C GLU A 25 38.98 43.70 -7.54
N ASP A 26 39.24 44.11 -8.78
CA ASP A 26 38.57 43.62 -9.97
C ASP A 26 39.60 43.45 -11.10
N VAL A 27 39.49 42.37 -11.86
CA VAL A 27 40.45 41.99 -12.92
C VAL A 27 39.73 41.85 -14.25
N ALA A 28 40.31 42.34 -15.35
CA ALA A 28 39.70 42.18 -16.66
C ALA A 28 39.73 40.71 -17.11
N GLU A 29 38.67 40.21 -17.74
CA GLU A 29 38.67 38.84 -18.26
C GLU A 29 39.78 38.62 -19.30
N SER A 30 40.08 39.64 -20.11
CA SER A 30 41.20 39.62 -21.07
C SER A 30 42.57 39.45 -20.41
N GLU A 31 42.76 39.94 -19.19
CA GLU A 31 44.00 39.77 -18.42
C GLU A 31 44.14 38.31 -17.97
N LEU A 32 43.06 37.71 -17.45
CA LEU A 32 43.04 36.29 -17.08
C LEU A 32 43.34 35.38 -18.28
N VAL A 33 42.77 35.68 -19.45
CA VAL A 33 43.05 34.97 -20.71
C VAL A 33 44.52 35.12 -21.10
N SER A 34 45.07 36.33 -21.00
CA SER A 34 46.47 36.61 -21.38
C SER A 34 47.45 35.84 -20.51
N VAL A 35 47.19 35.73 -19.20
CA VAL A 35 48.00 34.95 -18.25
C VAL A 35 48.06 33.46 -18.64
N ILE A 36 46.93 32.86 -19.00
CA ILE A 36 46.89 31.45 -19.44
C ILE A 36 47.47 31.27 -20.85
N GLN A 37 47.25 32.24 -21.75
CA GLN A 37 47.76 32.21 -23.11
C GLN A 37 49.30 32.25 -23.13
N ALA A 38 49.92 33.03 -22.23
CA ALA A 38 51.37 33.14 -22.14
C ALA A 38 52.07 31.79 -21.87
N ASP A 39 51.44 30.88 -21.11
CA ASP A 39 51.98 29.54 -20.83
C ASP A 39 51.54 28.49 -21.88
N SER A 40 50.28 28.53 -22.30
CA SER A 40 49.72 27.49 -23.18
C SER A 40 50.02 27.69 -24.67
N GLY A 41 50.37 28.92 -25.09
CA GLY A 41 50.54 29.32 -26.49
C GLY A 41 49.26 29.25 -27.34
N ASN A 42 48.10 28.93 -26.74
CA ASN A 42 46.84 28.69 -27.45
C ASN A 42 45.72 29.57 -26.90
N SER A 43 45.40 30.63 -27.65
CA SER A 43 44.36 31.61 -27.26
C SER A 43 42.96 30.99 -27.14
N ILE A 44 42.61 30.02 -27.99
CA ILE A 44 41.30 29.36 -27.94
C ILE A 44 41.17 28.55 -26.65
N ALA A 45 42.21 27.77 -26.32
CA ALA A 45 42.25 26.99 -25.08
C ALA A 45 42.18 27.89 -23.83
N ALA A 46 42.95 28.99 -23.82
CA ALA A 46 42.93 29.96 -22.72
C ALA A 46 41.53 30.57 -22.50
N LYS A 47 40.90 31.07 -23.58
CA LYS A 47 39.53 31.60 -23.52
C LYS A 47 38.53 30.55 -23.04
N THR A 48 38.67 29.31 -23.50
CA THR A 48 37.77 28.21 -23.10
C THR A 48 37.88 27.92 -21.61
N VAL A 49 39.10 27.84 -21.07
CA VAL A 49 39.29 27.57 -19.64
C VAL A 49 38.73 28.71 -18.79
N VAL A 50 39.03 29.96 -19.14
CA VAL A 50 38.49 31.13 -18.42
C VAL A 50 36.96 31.14 -18.46
N ALA A 51 36.35 30.87 -19.62
CA ALA A 51 34.90 30.80 -19.76
C ALA A 51 34.27 29.67 -18.93
N VAL A 52 34.90 28.49 -18.86
CA VAL A 52 34.42 27.38 -18.02
C VAL A 52 34.49 27.72 -16.54
N ILE A 53 35.59 28.33 -16.08
CA ILE A 53 35.74 28.73 -14.68
C ILE A 53 34.80 29.88 -14.32
N ARG A 54 34.62 30.86 -15.23
CA ARG A 54 33.59 31.90 -15.12
C ARG A 54 32.23 31.27 -14.88
N ARG A 55 31.82 30.35 -15.76
CA ARG A 55 30.50 29.70 -15.67
C ARG A 55 30.32 28.92 -14.36
N LEU A 56 31.39 28.27 -13.87
CA LEU A 56 31.39 27.58 -12.58
C LEU A 56 31.24 28.56 -11.40
N PHE A 57 31.94 29.69 -11.42
CA PHE A 57 31.83 30.70 -10.36
C PHE A 57 30.50 31.43 -10.39
N GLU A 58 29.95 31.69 -11.58
CA GLU A 58 28.59 32.22 -11.76
C GLU A 58 27.54 31.25 -11.20
N SER A 59 27.64 29.94 -11.48
CA SER A 59 26.66 28.95 -10.99
C SER A 59 26.70 28.78 -9.46
N LEU A 60 27.80 29.18 -8.83
CA LEU A 60 27.97 29.23 -7.38
C LEU A 60 27.73 30.63 -6.80
N ALA A 61 27.33 31.61 -7.61
CA ALA A 61 27.10 33.01 -7.22
C ALA A 61 28.31 33.67 -6.54
N LEU A 62 29.53 33.38 -6.99
CA LEU A 62 30.76 33.90 -6.38
C LEU A 62 31.16 35.29 -6.91
N LEU A 63 30.79 35.61 -8.15
CA LEU A 63 31.19 36.84 -8.84
C LEU A 63 30.08 37.91 -8.82
N ASP A 64 30.50 39.16 -8.73
CA ASP A 64 29.61 40.33 -8.80
C ASP A 64 29.03 40.48 -10.22
N SER A 65 27.70 40.42 -10.32
CA SER A 65 27.01 40.44 -11.60
C SER A 65 27.20 41.73 -12.39
N THR A 66 27.42 42.87 -11.71
CA THR A 66 27.62 44.17 -12.36
C THR A 66 29.02 44.26 -12.96
N ALA A 67 30.05 43.86 -12.19
CA ALA A 67 31.42 43.80 -12.71
C ALA A 67 31.53 42.80 -13.87
N LEU A 68 30.86 41.66 -13.74
CA LEU A 68 30.87 40.59 -14.74
C LEU A 68 30.19 41.00 -16.05
N ALA A 69 29.13 41.83 -15.98
CA ALA A 69 28.51 42.43 -17.16
C ALA A 69 29.44 43.41 -17.89
N ALA A 70 30.42 43.98 -17.19
CA ALA A 70 31.49 44.80 -17.75
C ALA A 70 32.74 43.99 -18.14
N GLU A 71 32.64 42.65 -18.25
CA GLU A 71 33.74 41.73 -18.56
C GLU A 71 34.89 41.75 -17.53
N ARG A 72 34.56 41.99 -16.26
CA ARG A 72 35.52 42.03 -15.16
C ARG A 72 35.12 41.07 -14.05
N TRP A 73 36.10 40.41 -13.45
CA TRP A 73 35.87 39.50 -12.34
C TRP A 73 36.11 40.25 -11.03
N ALA A 74 35.12 40.27 -10.17
CA ALA A 74 35.22 40.74 -8.78
C ALA A 74 34.39 39.80 -7.90
N PHE A 75 34.88 39.42 -6.74
CA PHE A 75 34.11 38.58 -5.81
C PHE A 75 33.02 39.38 -5.11
N VAL A 76 31.87 38.76 -4.84
CA VAL A 76 30.76 39.39 -4.08
C VAL A 76 31.07 39.54 -2.59
N SER A 77 32.00 38.72 -2.07
CA SER A 77 32.39 38.72 -0.66
C SER A 77 33.70 37.96 -0.44
N PHE A 78 34.29 38.11 0.74
CA PHE A 78 35.45 37.32 1.14
C PHE A 78 35.19 35.80 1.16
N PRO A 79 34.08 35.28 1.75
CA PRO A 79 33.75 33.85 1.66
C PRO A 79 33.61 33.32 0.23
N ALA A 80 33.08 34.12 -0.70
CA ALA A 80 33.00 33.75 -2.11
C ALA A 80 34.41 33.59 -2.72
N SER A 81 35.35 34.47 -2.36
CA SER A 81 36.74 34.36 -2.77
C SER A 81 37.42 33.10 -2.20
N LEU A 82 37.13 32.74 -0.94
CA LEU A 82 37.67 31.53 -0.32
C LEU A 82 37.18 30.26 -1.02
N MET A 83 35.88 30.20 -1.38
CA MET A 83 35.32 29.08 -2.14
C MET A 83 35.98 28.96 -3.52
N ALA A 84 36.09 30.06 -4.26
CA ALA A 84 36.73 30.10 -5.58
C ALA A 84 38.18 29.60 -5.52
N ARG A 85 38.95 30.09 -4.54
CA ARG A 85 40.35 29.70 -4.32
C ARG A 85 40.46 28.23 -3.92
N SER A 86 39.59 27.72 -3.06
CA SER A 86 39.57 26.29 -2.69
C SER A 86 39.30 25.36 -3.88
N ILE A 87 38.41 25.76 -4.79
CA ILE A 87 38.13 25.05 -6.05
C ILE A 87 39.39 25.02 -6.92
N LEU A 88 39.96 26.18 -7.22
CA LEU A 88 41.12 26.23 -8.13
C LEU A 88 42.36 25.58 -7.51
N GLU A 89 42.62 25.71 -6.22
CA GLU A 89 43.74 25.04 -5.55
C GLU A 89 43.62 23.52 -5.64
N THR A 90 42.39 22.99 -5.50
CA THR A 90 42.12 21.55 -5.64
C THR A 90 42.37 21.10 -7.09
N LEU A 91 41.93 21.87 -8.09
CA LEU A 91 42.17 21.57 -9.51
C LEU A 91 43.66 21.72 -9.92
N ALA A 92 44.36 22.67 -9.30
CA ALA A 92 45.78 22.95 -9.54
C ALA A 92 46.72 21.92 -8.90
N THR A 93 46.23 21.09 -7.98
CA THR A 93 47.07 20.15 -7.23
C THR A 93 46.75 18.71 -7.60
N SER A 94 47.69 18.03 -8.25
CA SER A 94 47.51 16.62 -8.66
C SER A 94 47.22 15.71 -7.47
N GLY A 95 46.26 14.79 -7.64
CA GLY A 95 45.86 13.83 -6.62
C GLY A 95 45.02 14.39 -5.47
N LYS A 96 44.74 15.70 -5.43
CA LYS A 96 43.81 16.28 -4.45
C LYS A 96 42.38 16.16 -4.94
N THR A 97 41.49 15.78 -4.02
CA THR A 97 40.07 15.63 -4.25
C THR A 97 39.30 16.20 -3.06
N PHE A 98 38.08 16.70 -3.29
CA PHE A 98 37.20 17.16 -2.21
C PHE A 98 36.71 16.02 -1.30
N PHE A 99 36.66 14.81 -1.84
CA PHE A 99 36.22 13.61 -1.13
C PHE A 99 37.25 12.51 -1.30
N ALA A 100 37.37 11.64 -0.29
CA ALA A 100 38.28 10.50 -0.34
C ALA A 100 37.96 9.59 -1.54
N PRO A 101 38.96 8.90 -2.13
CA PRO A 101 38.73 7.92 -3.18
C PRO A 101 37.67 6.89 -2.76
N GLY A 102 36.74 6.62 -3.68
CA GLY A 102 35.65 5.71 -3.43
C GLY A 102 34.52 6.30 -2.58
N TYR A 103 34.53 7.58 -2.18
CA TYR A 103 33.43 8.19 -1.42
C TYR A 103 32.07 7.92 -2.09
N TRP A 104 31.94 8.02 -3.42
CA TRP A 104 30.67 7.85 -4.14
C TRP A 104 30.28 6.41 -4.51
N ILE A 105 31.04 5.39 -4.11
CA ILE A 105 30.68 3.98 -4.39
C ILE A 105 29.35 3.62 -3.70
N GLN A 106 28.47 2.93 -4.43
CA GLN A 106 27.17 2.45 -3.96
C GLN A 106 27.24 0.99 -3.46
N GLY A 107 26.33 0.59 -2.57
CA GLY A 107 26.15 -0.80 -2.16
C GLY A 107 25.72 -0.95 -0.70
N GLY A 108 25.06 -2.07 -0.36
CA GLY A 108 24.56 -2.34 0.99
C GLY A 108 25.63 -2.58 2.05
N HIS A 109 26.90 -2.69 1.66
CA HIS A 109 28.05 -2.81 2.58
C HIS A 109 28.52 -1.45 3.12
N ARG A 110 27.88 -0.35 2.72
CA ARG A 110 28.29 1.01 3.11
C ARG A 110 27.76 1.36 4.50
N PRO A 111 28.57 2.02 5.35
CA PRO A 111 28.07 2.59 6.60
C PRO A 111 26.95 3.59 6.35
N ASP A 112 25.91 3.50 7.16
CA ASP A 112 24.73 4.36 7.07
C ASP A 112 25.09 5.84 7.15
N GLU A 113 26.08 6.21 7.97
CA GLU A 113 26.51 7.60 8.14
C GLU A 113 27.03 8.20 6.83
N ILE A 114 27.75 7.41 6.04
CA ILE A 114 28.28 7.84 4.74
C ILE A 114 27.16 7.99 3.72
N VAL A 115 26.19 7.06 3.71
CA VAL A 115 25.01 7.14 2.83
C VAL A 115 24.17 8.38 3.16
N ASP A 116 23.95 8.67 4.44
CA ASP A 116 23.20 9.84 4.89
C ASP A 116 23.96 11.14 4.60
N GLN A 117 25.29 11.17 4.74
CA GLN A 117 26.13 12.31 4.36
C GLN A 117 26.05 12.61 2.85
N GLN A 118 26.18 11.59 1.99
CA GLN A 118 26.04 11.73 0.55
C GLN A 118 24.66 12.26 0.18
N ARG A 119 23.61 11.69 0.79
CA ARG A 119 22.23 12.13 0.60
C ARG A 119 22.04 13.59 0.98
N ALA A 120 22.57 14.03 2.12
CA ALA A 120 22.47 15.41 2.59
C ALA A 120 23.13 16.38 1.60
N LEU A 121 24.31 16.03 1.09
CA LEU A 121 25.02 16.83 0.08
C LEU A 121 24.21 16.95 -1.22
N LEU A 122 23.78 15.82 -1.79
CA LEU A 122 22.96 15.81 -3.00
C LEU A 122 21.64 16.56 -2.82
N SER A 123 20.99 16.38 -1.67
CA SER A 123 19.75 17.08 -1.37
C SER A 123 19.95 18.58 -1.29
N ARG A 124 21.01 19.07 -0.63
CA ARG A 124 21.32 20.50 -0.59
C ARG A 124 21.55 21.06 -2.00
N MET A 125 22.36 20.39 -2.81
CA MET A 125 22.69 20.83 -4.17
C MET A 125 21.45 20.88 -5.06
N GLU A 126 20.64 19.82 -5.06
CA GLU A 126 19.48 19.73 -5.95
C GLU A 126 18.32 20.63 -5.50
N ASN A 127 18.13 20.81 -4.19
CA ASN A 127 17.20 21.84 -3.68
C ASN A 127 17.61 23.22 -4.17
N GLN A 128 18.90 23.59 -4.08
CA GLN A 128 19.36 24.90 -4.56
C GLN A 128 19.19 25.05 -6.07
N ARG A 129 19.49 24.02 -6.86
CA ARG A 129 19.34 24.03 -8.32
C ARG A 129 17.88 24.20 -8.77
N THR A 130 16.94 23.68 -7.98
CA THR A 130 15.50 23.66 -8.30
C THR A 130 14.68 24.69 -7.52
N ALA A 131 15.29 25.45 -6.61
CA ALA A 131 14.59 26.38 -5.72
C ALA A 131 14.01 27.60 -6.42
N ASP A 132 14.64 28.08 -7.50
CA ASP A 132 14.15 29.25 -8.25
C ASP A 132 12.90 28.86 -9.05
N PRO A 133 11.72 29.45 -8.76
CA PRO A 133 10.49 29.16 -9.49
C PRO A 133 10.54 29.56 -10.97
N LYS A 134 11.49 30.42 -11.37
CA LYS A 134 11.75 30.80 -12.76
C LYS A 134 12.75 29.87 -13.45
N SER A 135 13.37 28.95 -12.70
CA SER A 135 14.32 27.99 -13.24
C SER A 135 13.61 26.90 -14.04
N GLU A 136 14.01 26.73 -15.30
CA GLU A 136 13.67 25.57 -16.14
C GLU A 136 14.56 24.37 -15.80
N ALA A 137 14.84 24.13 -14.52
CA ALA A 137 15.70 23.04 -14.09
C ALA A 137 15.19 21.72 -14.66
N MET A 138 16.00 21.07 -15.51
CA MET A 138 15.65 19.78 -16.08
C MET A 138 15.96 18.65 -15.09
N PRO A 139 15.16 17.57 -15.08
CA PRO A 139 15.52 16.35 -14.37
C PRO A 139 16.84 15.80 -14.90
N ILE A 140 17.69 15.33 -13.99
CA ILE A 140 19.00 14.74 -14.31
C ILE A 140 19.02 13.23 -14.08
N ARG A 141 17.85 12.66 -13.79
CA ARG A 141 17.68 11.23 -13.51
C ARG A 141 16.33 10.79 -14.06
N THR A 142 16.35 9.67 -14.78
CA THR A 142 15.15 9.00 -15.28
C THR A 142 15.00 7.67 -14.56
N VAL A 143 13.77 7.35 -14.15
CA VAL A 143 13.43 6.07 -13.50
C VAL A 143 12.19 5.49 -14.15
N HIS A 144 12.28 4.23 -14.55
CA HIS A 144 11.13 3.45 -15.02
C HIS A 144 10.63 2.57 -13.88
N VAL A 145 9.31 2.57 -13.68
CA VAL A 145 8.65 1.88 -12.56
C VAL A 145 7.48 1.08 -13.12
N ALA A 146 7.28 -0.12 -12.60
CA ALA A 146 6.07 -0.90 -12.83
C ALA A 146 5.31 -1.08 -11.52
N TRP A 147 4.02 -0.74 -11.50
CA TRP A 147 3.12 -0.95 -10.37
C TRP A 147 2.06 -2.00 -10.71
N GLY A 148 1.84 -2.93 -9.78
CA GLY A 148 0.75 -3.89 -9.81
C GLY A 148 -0.36 -3.49 -8.84
N ILE A 149 -1.55 -3.20 -9.36
CA ILE A 149 -2.73 -2.96 -8.55
C ILE A 149 -3.39 -4.30 -8.22
N ILE A 150 -3.42 -4.63 -6.92
CA ILE A 150 -4.17 -5.76 -6.36
C ILE A 150 -5.38 -5.20 -5.61
N ARG A 151 -6.59 -5.53 -6.08
CA ARG A 151 -7.87 -5.08 -5.53
C ARG A 151 -8.66 -6.27 -5.00
N PHE A 152 -9.09 -6.23 -3.74
CA PHE A 152 -10.09 -7.17 -3.20
C PHE A 152 -11.32 -6.39 -2.73
N GLY A 153 -12.46 -6.65 -3.35
CA GLY A 153 -13.72 -5.96 -3.12
C GLY A 153 -13.61 -4.47 -3.38
N SER A 154 -13.67 -3.65 -2.33
CA SER A 154 -13.52 -2.19 -2.41
C SER A 154 -12.16 -1.68 -1.94
N LYS A 155 -11.21 -2.59 -1.63
CA LYS A 155 -9.92 -2.27 -1.05
C LYS A 155 -8.77 -2.63 -1.99
N PHE A 156 -7.66 -1.92 -1.83
CA PHE A 156 -6.44 -2.02 -2.62
C PHE A 156 -5.26 -2.30 -1.70
N LEU A 157 -4.42 -3.24 -2.10
CA LEU A 157 -3.25 -3.64 -1.33
C LEU A 157 -2.07 -2.72 -1.64
N LEU A 158 -1.46 -2.14 -0.61
CA LEU A 158 -0.22 -1.39 -0.72
C LEU A 158 0.88 -2.01 0.18
N HIS A 159 2.11 -2.00 -0.33
CA HIS A 159 3.34 -2.39 0.35
C HIS A 159 3.99 -1.19 1.04
N ARG A 160 4.60 -1.43 2.21
CA ARG A 160 5.35 -0.42 2.94
C ARG A 160 6.71 -0.20 2.30
N ARG A 161 7.03 1.05 2.02
CA ARG A 161 8.33 1.45 1.47
C ARG A 161 9.46 1.18 2.48
N GLU A 162 10.59 0.72 1.97
CA GLU A 162 11.80 0.42 2.75
C GLU A 162 12.53 1.66 3.32
N ASP A 163 12.11 2.89 3.02
CA ASP A 163 12.78 4.10 3.56
C ASP A 163 12.60 4.13 5.09
N LYS A 164 13.67 4.50 5.83
CA LYS A 164 13.66 4.61 7.30
C LYS A 164 12.39 5.33 7.74
N LEU A 165 11.79 4.91 8.86
CA LEU A 165 10.61 5.53 9.50
C LEU A 165 10.80 7.04 9.68
N ARG A 166 10.47 7.81 8.63
CA ARG A 166 10.50 9.26 8.62
C ARG A 166 9.03 9.69 8.77
N PRO A 167 8.65 10.31 9.90
CA PRO A 167 7.25 10.69 10.18
C PRO A 167 6.61 11.51 9.05
N ASP A 168 7.41 12.26 8.32
CA ASP A 168 6.96 13.21 7.30
C ASP A 168 6.81 12.59 5.90
N LYS A 169 7.08 11.28 5.75
CA LYS A 169 7.06 10.61 4.45
C LYS A 169 5.93 9.60 4.33
N LYS A 170 5.26 9.67 3.18
CA LYS A 170 4.25 8.68 2.79
C LYS A 170 4.85 7.28 2.74
N GLY A 171 4.23 6.36 3.47
CA GLY A 171 4.83 5.08 3.84
C GLY A 171 4.45 3.89 2.98
N TYR A 172 3.36 3.96 2.21
CA TYR A 172 2.81 2.81 1.47
C TYR A 172 2.68 3.08 -0.03
N VAL A 173 2.97 2.12 -0.91
CA VAL A 173 2.88 2.23 -2.37
C VAL A 173 2.28 0.96 -2.96
N PHE A 174 1.77 0.99 -4.20
CA PHE A 174 1.37 -0.26 -4.86
C PHE A 174 2.57 -1.21 -4.98
N PRO A 175 2.34 -2.54 -4.86
CA PRO A 175 3.37 -3.54 -5.13
C PRO A 175 4.05 -3.30 -6.47
N GLY A 176 5.35 -3.54 -6.53
CA GLY A 176 6.16 -3.23 -7.69
C GLY A 176 7.27 -2.23 -7.40
N GLY A 177 8.11 -2.00 -8.41
CA GLY A 177 9.33 -1.25 -8.19
C GLY A 177 10.03 -0.81 -9.45
N ARG A 178 11.31 -0.47 -9.28
CA ARG A 178 12.11 0.21 -10.28
C ARG A 178 12.73 -0.83 -11.21
N LEU A 179 12.72 -0.53 -12.50
CA LEU A 179 13.47 -1.33 -13.46
C LEU A 179 14.96 -1.32 -13.10
N ALA A 180 15.52 -2.52 -13.03
CA ALA A 180 16.93 -2.78 -12.84
C ALA A 180 17.52 -3.44 -14.09
N MET A 181 18.85 -3.34 -14.26
CA MET A 181 19.54 -3.98 -15.39
C MET A 181 19.32 -5.50 -15.44
N ILE A 182 19.07 -6.13 -14.30
CA ILE A 182 18.76 -7.57 -14.22
C ILE A 182 17.43 -7.92 -14.91
N ASP A 183 16.50 -6.97 -15.03
CA ASP A 183 15.20 -7.16 -15.68
C ASP A 183 15.32 -7.24 -17.21
N LEU A 184 16.47 -6.84 -17.75
CA LEU A 184 16.78 -6.99 -19.16
C LEU A 184 17.26 -8.41 -19.49
N PRO A 185 16.99 -8.91 -20.70
CA PRO A 185 17.64 -10.11 -21.23
C PRO A 185 19.16 -10.02 -21.10
N VAL A 186 19.83 -11.14 -20.84
CA VAL A 186 21.28 -11.18 -20.57
C VAL A 186 22.11 -10.48 -21.66
N ASN A 187 21.75 -10.67 -22.93
CA ASN A 187 22.43 -10.04 -24.08
C ASN A 187 22.17 -8.53 -24.22
N LYS A 188 21.29 -7.95 -23.41
CA LYS A 188 20.98 -6.51 -23.36
C LYS A 188 21.54 -5.84 -22.12
N ARG A 189 22.21 -6.55 -21.21
CA ARG A 189 22.82 -5.99 -20.00
C ARG A 189 24.16 -5.31 -20.31
N THR A 190 24.14 -4.26 -21.13
CA THR A 190 25.34 -3.58 -21.64
C THR A 190 25.36 -2.09 -21.26
N SER A 191 26.51 -1.45 -21.44
CA SER A 191 26.69 -0.01 -21.20
C SER A 191 25.83 0.85 -22.12
N GLU A 192 25.53 0.40 -23.34
CA GLU A 192 24.63 1.09 -24.28
C GLU A 192 23.20 1.12 -23.74
N SER A 193 22.75 0.04 -23.11
CA SER A 193 21.43 -0.05 -22.51
C SER A 193 21.25 0.92 -21.35
N LEU A 194 22.31 1.23 -20.59
CA LEU A 194 22.25 2.30 -19.58
C LEU A 194 21.91 3.67 -20.20
N ARG A 195 22.46 3.98 -21.39
CA ARG A 195 22.16 5.22 -22.09
C ARG A 195 20.72 5.26 -22.60
N ASP A 196 20.19 4.12 -23.04
CA ASP A 196 18.80 4.03 -23.47
C ASP A 196 17.83 4.20 -22.29
N LEU A 197 18.06 3.48 -21.18
CA LEU A 197 17.26 3.56 -19.95
C LEU A 197 17.33 4.93 -19.26
N PHE A 198 18.29 5.79 -19.63
CA PHE A 198 18.35 7.16 -19.15
C PHE A 198 17.32 8.08 -19.82
N ARG A 199 16.64 7.60 -20.89
CA ARG A 199 15.63 8.34 -21.64
C ARG A 199 14.22 7.95 -21.20
N ILE A 200 13.34 8.94 -21.11
CA ILE A 200 11.96 8.71 -20.64
C ILE A 200 11.15 7.82 -21.59
N ASP A 201 11.44 7.90 -22.89
CA ASP A 201 10.80 7.18 -23.99
C ASP A 201 11.54 5.89 -24.37
N SER A 202 12.33 5.33 -23.44
CA SER A 202 13.08 4.09 -23.63
C SER A 202 12.15 2.94 -24.03
N ASN A 203 12.27 2.51 -25.29
CA ASN A 203 11.62 1.30 -25.78
C ASN A 203 12.16 0.03 -25.09
N LEU A 204 13.42 0.06 -24.64
CA LEU A 204 14.00 -1.04 -23.88
C LEU A 204 13.33 -1.17 -22.51
N ALA A 205 13.14 -0.05 -21.81
CA ALA A 205 12.42 -0.03 -20.55
C ALA A 205 11.00 -0.58 -20.70
N LYS A 206 10.26 -0.08 -21.70
CA LYS A 206 8.89 -0.53 -22.00
C LYS A 206 8.79 -2.04 -22.21
N LYS A 207 9.76 -2.64 -22.90
CA LYS A 207 9.81 -4.09 -23.14
C LYS A 207 10.13 -4.92 -21.89
N ALA A 208 10.71 -4.29 -20.87
CA ALA A 208 11.11 -4.95 -19.63
C ALA A 208 10.18 -4.66 -18.44
N GLU A 209 9.11 -3.86 -18.63
CA GLU A 209 8.15 -3.52 -17.57
C GLU A 209 7.51 -4.76 -16.94
N THR A 210 7.07 -5.73 -17.75
CA THR A 210 6.47 -6.97 -17.24
C THR A 210 7.47 -7.81 -16.44
N GLN A 211 8.74 -7.87 -16.87
CA GLN A 211 9.78 -8.59 -16.14
C GLN A 211 10.14 -7.89 -14.82
N THR A 212 10.17 -6.56 -14.84
CA THR A 212 10.36 -5.72 -13.65
C THR A 212 9.24 -5.99 -12.66
N LEU A 213 7.99 -5.94 -13.10
CA LEU A 213 6.83 -6.24 -12.28
C LEU A 213 6.89 -7.65 -11.70
N ALA A 214 7.29 -8.64 -12.51
CA ALA A 214 7.38 -10.02 -12.08
C ALA A 214 8.41 -10.22 -10.96
N ARG A 215 9.62 -9.65 -11.11
CA ARG A 215 10.65 -9.70 -10.06
C ARG A 215 10.14 -9.07 -8.77
N GLU A 216 9.52 -7.90 -8.84
CA GLU A 216 9.06 -7.18 -7.65
C GLU A 216 7.89 -7.90 -6.96
N LEU A 217 6.96 -8.49 -7.71
CA LEU A 217 5.89 -9.31 -7.13
C LEU A 217 6.43 -10.60 -6.48
N GLU A 218 7.49 -11.19 -7.04
CA GLU A 218 8.19 -12.31 -6.42
C GLU A 218 8.93 -11.89 -5.13
N GLU A 219 9.68 -10.79 -5.16
CA GLU A 219 10.45 -10.28 -4.03
C GLU A 219 9.54 -9.84 -2.86
N GLU A 220 8.48 -9.07 -3.17
CA GLU A 220 7.60 -8.49 -2.14
C GLU A 220 6.52 -9.49 -1.67
N LEU A 221 5.85 -10.17 -2.59
CA LEU A 221 4.69 -11.04 -2.30
C LEU A 221 5.00 -12.54 -2.40
N GLY A 222 6.16 -12.92 -2.94
CA GLY A 222 6.49 -14.31 -3.21
C GLY A 222 5.80 -14.89 -4.44
N LEU A 223 5.13 -14.08 -5.26
CA LEU A 223 4.30 -14.57 -6.36
C LEU A 223 5.13 -15.07 -7.55
N LEU A 224 4.88 -16.32 -7.96
CA LEU A 224 5.45 -16.93 -9.15
C LEU A 224 4.62 -16.60 -10.40
N GLN A 225 5.22 -16.69 -11.59
CA GLN A 225 4.61 -16.25 -12.84
C GLN A 225 3.33 -17.01 -13.24
N ASN A 226 3.11 -18.22 -12.73
CA ASN A 226 1.89 -19.01 -12.93
C ASN A 226 0.80 -18.73 -11.88
N GLU A 227 1.13 -18.01 -10.80
CA GLU A 227 0.21 -17.71 -9.69
C GLU A 227 -0.59 -16.41 -9.93
N TYR A 228 -0.31 -15.69 -11.02
CA TYR A 228 -1.03 -14.49 -11.40
C TYR A 228 -0.97 -14.21 -12.91
N SER A 229 -1.81 -13.30 -13.38
CA SER A 229 -1.67 -12.64 -14.67
C SER A 229 -1.69 -11.12 -14.48
N ALA A 230 -0.90 -10.42 -15.29
CA ALA A 230 -0.81 -8.96 -15.25
C ALA A 230 -1.36 -8.38 -16.55
N THR A 231 -2.36 -7.50 -16.43
CA THR A 231 -2.93 -6.77 -17.57
C THR A 231 -2.51 -5.31 -17.50
N TYR A 232 -1.84 -4.83 -18.54
CA TYR A 232 -1.47 -3.42 -18.63
C TYR A 232 -2.72 -2.54 -18.67
N LEU A 233 -2.77 -1.53 -17.78
CA LEU A 233 -3.86 -0.56 -17.75
C LEU A 233 -3.45 0.72 -18.47
N ARG A 234 -2.35 1.33 -18.05
CA ARG A 234 -1.83 2.59 -18.60
C ARG A 234 -0.42 2.87 -18.12
N THR A 235 0.23 3.81 -18.79
CA THR A 235 1.40 4.52 -18.29
C THR A 235 0.97 5.91 -17.89
N LEU A 236 1.40 6.38 -16.72
CA LEU A 236 1.16 7.75 -16.28
C LEU A 236 1.99 8.75 -17.09
N ALA A 237 1.52 9.99 -17.17
CA ALA A 237 2.30 11.11 -17.65
C ALA A 237 3.61 11.22 -16.84
N PRO A 238 4.74 11.57 -17.47
CA PRO A 238 6.02 11.62 -16.77
C PRO A 238 5.97 12.54 -15.55
N TYR A 239 6.19 11.96 -14.39
CA TYR A 239 6.08 12.64 -13.11
C TYR A 239 7.45 13.13 -12.66
N LYS A 240 7.56 14.40 -12.25
CA LYS A 240 8.84 14.99 -11.83
C LYS A 240 8.80 15.30 -10.35
N LYS A 241 9.81 14.86 -9.61
CA LYS A 241 9.93 15.15 -8.18
C LYS A 241 11.38 15.18 -7.74
N LEU A 242 11.69 16.10 -6.82
CA LEU A 242 12.95 16.11 -6.13
C LEU A 242 12.93 15.05 -5.02
N GLU A 243 13.43 13.86 -5.33
CA GLU A 243 13.43 12.74 -4.38
C GLU A 243 14.44 11.66 -4.76
N GLY A 244 14.40 10.55 -4.01
CA GLY A 244 15.25 9.38 -4.19
C GLY A 244 15.43 8.65 -2.87
N THR A 245 15.66 7.34 -2.91
CA THR A 245 15.99 6.54 -1.73
C THR A 245 17.50 6.59 -1.46
N GLN A 246 17.91 6.50 -0.19
CA GLN A 246 19.32 6.47 0.23
C GLN A 246 20.14 7.64 -0.39
N ASN A 247 21.29 7.35 -0.97
CA ASN A 247 22.20 8.31 -1.61
C ASN A 247 21.84 8.65 -3.07
N ASN A 248 20.59 8.43 -3.51
CA ASN A 248 20.13 8.71 -4.89
C ASN A 248 19.22 9.93 -5.00
N HIS A 249 19.34 10.91 -4.10
CA HIS A 249 18.46 12.08 -4.09
C HIS A 249 18.78 13.03 -5.25
N ALA A 250 17.84 13.22 -6.18
CA ALA A 250 17.99 14.13 -7.32
C ALA A 250 16.64 14.56 -7.87
N PHE A 251 16.63 15.65 -8.64
CA PHE A 251 15.45 15.98 -9.43
C PHE A 251 15.26 14.91 -10.50
N THR A 252 14.26 14.05 -10.27
CA THR A 252 14.05 12.80 -10.98
C THR A 252 12.75 12.88 -11.77
N GLN A 253 12.78 12.34 -12.98
CA GLN A 253 11.60 12.08 -13.80
C GLN A 253 11.27 10.59 -13.77
N TYR A 254 10.01 10.29 -13.51
CA TYR A 254 9.47 8.94 -13.36
C TYR A 254 8.57 8.61 -14.54
N ASN A 255 8.78 7.44 -15.14
CA ASN A 255 7.87 6.82 -16.08
C ASN A 255 7.24 5.60 -15.38
N ILE A 256 5.94 5.65 -15.11
CA ILE A 256 5.26 4.66 -14.27
C ILE A 256 4.21 3.92 -15.09
N ALA A 257 4.46 2.64 -15.35
CA ALA A 257 3.50 1.72 -15.95
C ALA A 257 2.65 1.06 -14.86
N ILE A 258 1.35 0.95 -15.10
CA ILE A 258 0.37 0.42 -14.16
C ILE A 258 -0.28 -0.81 -14.77
N TYR A 259 -0.36 -1.87 -13.98
CA TYR A 259 -0.97 -3.14 -14.31
C TYR A 259 -2.06 -3.48 -13.31
N SER A 260 -3.16 -4.09 -13.75
CA SER A 260 -4.05 -4.84 -12.86
C SER A 260 -3.53 -6.26 -12.73
N ILE A 261 -3.45 -6.75 -11.50
CA ILE A 261 -3.05 -8.12 -11.21
C ILE A 261 -4.30 -8.96 -10.98
N GLN A 262 -4.44 -10.05 -11.72
CA GLN A 262 -5.42 -11.09 -11.44
C GLN A 262 -4.66 -12.27 -10.82
N LEU A 263 -5.01 -12.63 -9.58
CA LEU A 263 -4.38 -13.73 -8.87
C LEU A 263 -5.10 -15.03 -9.20
N ALA A 264 -4.35 -16.09 -9.48
CA ALA A 264 -4.89 -17.44 -9.39
C ALA A 264 -5.13 -17.79 -7.91
N GLN A 265 -5.91 -18.85 -7.65
CA GLN A 265 -6.25 -19.25 -6.26
C GLN A 265 -5.01 -19.47 -5.39
N GLU A 266 -3.99 -20.16 -5.90
CA GLU A 266 -2.72 -20.38 -5.19
C GLU A 266 -2.03 -19.05 -4.84
N GLY A 267 -1.99 -18.11 -5.80
CA GLY A 267 -1.41 -16.78 -5.60
C GLY A 267 -2.19 -15.94 -4.58
N GLU A 268 -3.52 -15.99 -4.61
CA GLU A 268 -4.39 -15.33 -3.63
C GLU A 268 -4.09 -15.84 -2.22
N LEU A 269 -4.07 -17.15 -2.00
CA LEU A 269 -3.81 -17.76 -0.70
C LEU A 269 -2.42 -17.38 -0.18
N LYS A 270 -1.41 -17.37 -1.06
CA LYS A 270 -0.03 -16.97 -0.73
C LYS A 270 0.05 -15.51 -0.30
N VAL A 271 -0.62 -14.61 -1.03
CA VAL A 271 -0.73 -13.20 -0.65
C VAL A 271 -1.38 -13.09 0.72
N LEU A 272 -2.54 -13.71 0.94
CA LEU A 272 -3.26 -13.65 2.22
C LEU A 272 -2.42 -14.18 3.40
N GLU A 273 -1.69 -15.29 3.24
CA GLU A 273 -0.75 -15.79 4.25
C GLU A 273 0.40 -14.79 4.53
N LYS A 274 0.94 -14.16 3.48
CA LYS A 274 2.01 -13.15 3.61
C LYS A 274 1.54 -11.92 4.39
N LEU A 275 0.29 -11.48 4.17
CA LEU A 275 -0.29 -10.35 4.89
C LEU A 275 -0.41 -10.63 6.39
N GLU A 276 -0.78 -11.86 6.76
CA GLU A 276 -0.93 -12.27 8.15
C GLU A 276 0.42 -12.43 8.87
N THR A 277 1.44 -12.93 8.16
CA THR A 277 2.80 -13.10 8.72
C THR A 277 3.59 -11.80 8.83
N ALA A 278 3.23 -10.75 8.08
CA ALA A 278 3.91 -9.46 8.08
C ALA A 278 2.93 -8.27 8.11
N PRO A 279 2.10 -8.10 9.15
CA PRO A 279 0.99 -7.15 9.17
C PRO A 279 1.41 -5.67 9.07
N ASN A 280 2.67 -5.37 9.39
CA ASN A 280 3.22 -4.01 9.31
C ASN A 280 3.82 -3.66 7.95
N ALA A 281 4.09 -4.67 7.11
CA ALA A 281 4.62 -4.48 5.76
C ALA A 281 3.51 -4.10 4.77
N TRP A 282 2.24 -4.29 5.13
CA TRP A 282 1.12 -4.15 4.21
C TRP A 282 -0.01 -3.30 4.79
N ALA A 283 -0.81 -2.72 3.90
CA ALA A 283 -2.02 -2.03 4.30
C ALA A 283 -3.06 -2.04 3.17
N TRP A 284 -4.30 -2.30 3.57
CA TRP A 284 -5.46 -2.12 2.72
C TRP A 284 -5.94 -0.67 2.78
N PHE A 285 -6.21 -0.09 1.61
CA PHE A 285 -6.81 1.23 1.44
C PHE A 285 -8.08 1.11 0.60
N SER A 286 -9.12 1.87 0.92
CA SER A 286 -10.26 2.10 0.02
C SER A 286 -9.89 3.08 -1.10
N ALA A 287 -10.70 3.11 -2.16
CA ALA A 287 -10.51 4.08 -3.24
C ALA A 287 -10.58 5.54 -2.75
N SER A 288 -11.45 5.84 -1.77
CA SER A 288 -11.52 7.16 -1.14
C SER A 288 -10.28 7.48 -0.31
N GLU A 289 -9.76 6.55 0.49
CA GLU A 289 -8.52 6.77 1.26
C GLU A 289 -7.29 6.96 0.35
N LEU A 290 -7.26 6.30 -0.82
CA LEU A 290 -6.24 6.55 -1.84
C LEU A 290 -6.40 7.93 -2.47
N ALA A 291 -7.63 8.36 -2.76
CA ALA A 291 -7.89 9.72 -3.24
C ALA A 291 -7.42 10.80 -2.25
N ASP A 292 -7.66 10.57 -0.96
CA ASP A 292 -7.21 11.45 0.13
C ASP A 292 -5.70 11.32 0.41
N GLY A 293 -5.07 10.27 -0.09
CA GLY A 293 -3.66 9.94 0.13
C GLY A 293 -3.31 9.51 1.55
N LYS A 294 -4.30 9.31 2.41
CA LYS A 294 -4.14 8.90 3.82
C LYS A 294 -5.36 8.18 4.37
N LYS A 295 -5.12 7.31 5.35
CA LYS A 295 -6.14 6.64 6.15
C LYS A 295 -6.41 7.40 7.45
N LYS A 296 -7.54 7.08 8.08
CA LYS A 296 -7.88 7.57 9.43
C LYS A 296 -6.90 7.12 10.51
N ASP A 297 -6.26 5.97 10.31
CA ASP A 297 -5.24 5.40 11.22
C ASP A 297 -3.84 6.04 11.06
N GLY A 298 -3.70 7.06 10.19
CA GLY A 298 -2.45 7.79 9.96
C GLY A 298 -1.55 7.18 8.88
N LYS A 299 -1.84 5.99 8.35
CA LYS A 299 -1.08 5.43 7.22
C LYS A 299 -1.32 6.25 5.96
N SER A 300 -0.26 6.49 5.18
CA SER A 300 -0.29 7.38 4.02
C SER A 300 0.20 6.71 2.74
N ALA A 301 -0.51 6.95 1.64
CA ALA A 301 -0.29 6.32 0.34
C ALA A 301 0.55 7.21 -0.58
N PHE A 302 1.75 6.75 -0.91
CA PHE A 302 2.69 7.31 -1.88
C PHE A 302 2.26 6.98 -3.32
N ILE A 303 1.20 7.64 -3.76
CA ILE A 303 0.67 7.56 -5.13
C ILE A 303 0.63 8.95 -5.78
N ASP A 304 1.55 9.84 -5.37
CA ASP A 304 1.58 11.25 -5.78
C ASP A 304 1.54 11.44 -7.30
N ALA A 305 2.23 10.56 -8.05
CA ALA A 305 2.24 10.60 -9.51
C ALA A 305 0.83 10.38 -10.11
N MET A 306 0.08 9.43 -9.55
CA MET A 306 -1.29 9.15 -9.96
C MET A 306 -2.22 10.30 -9.55
N SER A 307 -2.06 10.84 -8.34
CA SER A 307 -2.82 12.01 -7.87
C SER A 307 -2.56 13.25 -8.73
N ALA A 308 -1.32 13.47 -9.17
CA ALA A 308 -0.94 14.62 -10.00
C ALA A 308 -1.59 14.57 -11.39
N GLU A 309 -1.78 13.38 -11.96
CA GLU A 309 -2.42 13.23 -13.28
C GLU A 309 -3.95 13.13 -13.20
N LEU A 310 -4.48 12.34 -12.27
CA LEU A 310 -5.91 12.04 -12.21
C LEU A 310 -6.70 13.02 -11.35
N GLY A 311 -6.05 13.68 -10.38
CA GLY A 311 -6.72 14.60 -9.44
C GLY A 311 -7.95 13.95 -8.78
N GLN A 312 -9.12 14.57 -8.98
CA GLN A 312 -10.40 14.11 -8.42
C GLN A 312 -10.93 12.82 -9.07
N GLU A 313 -10.46 12.43 -10.26
CA GLU A 313 -10.92 11.23 -10.97
C GLU A 313 -10.29 9.94 -10.45
N ILE A 314 -9.33 10.01 -9.53
CA ILE A 314 -8.61 8.84 -9.04
C ILE A 314 -9.53 7.78 -8.42
N GLN A 315 -10.56 8.20 -7.66
CA GLN A 315 -11.52 7.27 -7.06
C GLN A 315 -12.34 6.55 -8.14
N ASN A 316 -12.81 7.28 -9.14
CA ASN A 316 -13.54 6.74 -10.28
C ASN A 316 -12.67 5.77 -11.09
N TYR A 317 -11.41 6.13 -11.34
CA TYR A 317 -10.44 5.26 -12.02
C TYR A 317 -10.22 3.95 -11.26
N LEU A 318 -9.92 4.03 -9.96
CA LEU A 318 -9.70 2.86 -9.11
C LEU A 318 -10.94 1.95 -9.03
N SER A 319 -12.14 2.53 -9.00
CA SER A 319 -13.40 1.76 -8.96
C SER A 319 -13.63 0.87 -10.19
N LYS A 320 -12.98 1.19 -11.32
CA LYS A 320 -13.04 0.45 -12.59
C LYS A 320 -11.98 -0.64 -12.72
N VAL A 321 -10.98 -0.68 -11.83
CA VAL A 321 -9.98 -1.75 -11.80
C VAL A 321 -10.68 -3.05 -11.43
N PRO A 322 -10.50 -4.16 -12.18
CA PRO A 322 -11.15 -5.43 -11.86
C PRO A 322 -10.74 -5.95 -10.47
N ASP A 323 -11.58 -6.79 -9.88
CA ASP A 323 -11.22 -7.52 -8.67
C ASP A 323 -10.11 -8.53 -8.99
N SER A 324 -9.09 -8.58 -8.15
CA SER A 324 -7.91 -9.43 -8.33
C SER A 324 -8.13 -10.87 -7.92
N SER A 325 -9.20 -11.20 -7.19
CA SER A 325 -9.49 -12.58 -6.79
C SER A 325 -10.04 -13.39 -7.96
N ALA A 326 -9.43 -14.53 -8.26
CA ALA A 326 -10.01 -15.53 -9.18
C ALA A 326 -10.86 -16.58 -8.45
N SER A 327 -11.10 -16.41 -7.15
CA SER A 327 -11.83 -17.34 -6.30
C SER A 327 -13.18 -16.75 -5.90
N PRO A 328 -14.13 -16.55 -6.85
CA PRO A 328 -15.46 -16.07 -6.51
C PRO A 328 -16.13 -17.05 -5.55
N LEU A 329 -17.03 -16.53 -4.73
CA LEU A 329 -17.87 -17.36 -3.87
C LEU A 329 -18.83 -18.17 -4.75
N ILE A 330 -18.98 -19.45 -4.45
CA ILE A 330 -19.87 -20.35 -5.20
C ILE A 330 -21.34 -19.92 -5.01
N TYR A 331 -21.66 -19.42 -3.82
CA TYR A 331 -23.01 -19.05 -3.42
C TYR A 331 -23.08 -17.57 -3.03
N GLY A 332 -24.00 -16.83 -3.64
CA GLY A 332 -24.12 -15.39 -3.43
C GLY A 332 -25.52 -14.84 -3.62
N GLY A 333 -26.53 -15.71 -3.77
CA GLY A 333 -27.92 -15.29 -3.86
C GLY A 333 -28.64 -15.41 -2.52
N LYS A 334 -29.71 -14.63 -2.35
CA LYS A 334 -30.63 -14.77 -1.20
C LYS A 334 -31.20 -16.18 -1.02
N ASN A 335 -31.27 -16.97 -2.10
CA ASN A 335 -31.72 -18.37 -2.06
C ASN A 335 -30.67 -19.32 -1.49
N ASP A 336 -29.42 -18.87 -1.39
CA ASP A 336 -28.30 -19.63 -0.84
C ASP A 336 -27.99 -19.24 0.60
N ALA A 337 -28.78 -18.35 1.18
CA ALA A 337 -28.60 -17.94 2.56
C ALA A 337 -28.82 -19.10 3.52
N ILE A 338 -27.87 -19.27 4.44
CA ILE A 338 -27.85 -20.37 5.40
C ILE A 338 -28.07 -19.89 6.83
N ASP A 339 -28.73 -20.71 7.64
CA ASP A 339 -28.71 -20.59 9.09
C ASP A 339 -27.98 -21.81 9.67
N LEU A 340 -26.83 -21.56 10.30
CA LEU A 340 -26.02 -22.59 10.95
C LEU A 340 -26.69 -23.09 12.24
N PRO A 341 -26.68 -24.41 12.50
CA PRO A 341 -27.41 -25.02 13.61
C PRO A 341 -26.82 -24.64 14.97
N SER A 342 -27.66 -24.55 16.01
CA SER A 342 -27.21 -24.15 17.34
C SER A 342 -26.57 -25.27 18.15
N LYS A 343 -26.77 -26.52 17.74
CA LYS A 343 -26.17 -27.72 18.33
C LYS A 343 -26.18 -28.87 17.34
N VAL A 344 -25.42 -29.92 17.67
CA VAL A 344 -25.40 -31.19 16.93
C VAL A 344 -26.82 -31.79 16.82
N GLY A 345 -27.15 -32.34 15.65
CA GLY A 345 -28.42 -32.98 15.36
C GLY A 345 -29.54 -32.03 14.90
N GLU A 346 -29.37 -30.71 15.04
CA GLU A 346 -30.29 -29.74 14.43
C GLU A 346 -30.01 -29.58 12.92
N PRO A 347 -31.05 -29.35 12.10
CA PRO A 347 -30.87 -29.14 10.67
C PRO A 347 -30.25 -27.78 10.38
N LEU A 348 -29.45 -27.71 9.32
CA LEU A 348 -29.11 -26.47 8.63
C LEU A 348 -30.36 -25.93 7.95
N LEU A 349 -30.56 -24.62 7.94
CA LEU A 349 -31.62 -24.01 7.12
C LEU A 349 -31.00 -23.34 5.91
N ARG A 350 -31.63 -23.46 4.74
CA ARG A 350 -31.21 -22.76 3.52
C ARG A 350 -32.40 -22.14 2.80
N GLY A 351 -32.25 -20.92 2.31
CA GLY A 351 -33.22 -20.28 1.45
C GLY A 351 -33.43 -18.81 1.75
N ASP A 352 -34.34 -18.20 0.98
CA ASP A 352 -34.78 -16.83 1.22
C ASP A 352 -35.48 -16.71 2.57
N THR A 353 -35.43 -15.51 3.12
CA THR A 353 -36.04 -15.14 4.40
C THR A 353 -37.55 -15.47 4.37
N GLY A 354 -37.97 -16.48 5.12
CA GLY A 354 -39.38 -16.93 5.26
C GLY A 354 -39.72 -18.17 4.43
N ARG A 355 -38.78 -18.68 3.64
CA ARG A 355 -38.92 -19.87 2.79
C ARG A 355 -37.75 -20.82 2.97
N GLU A 356 -37.11 -20.76 4.14
CA GLU A 356 -35.98 -21.59 4.48
C GLU A 356 -36.41 -23.07 4.54
N ARG A 357 -35.60 -23.95 3.93
CA ARG A 357 -35.81 -25.40 3.96
C ARG A 357 -34.77 -26.04 4.89
N PRO A 358 -35.17 -26.98 5.75
CA PRO A 358 -34.23 -27.72 6.58
C PRO A 358 -33.45 -28.74 5.75
N PHE A 359 -32.16 -28.86 6.04
CA PHE A 359 -31.22 -29.84 5.51
C PHE A 359 -30.61 -30.58 6.69
N GLN A 360 -30.95 -31.86 6.83
CA GLN A 360 -30.41 -32.70 7.88
C GLN A 360 -29.01 -33.18 7.45
N VAL A 361 -28.02 -32.91 8.27
CA VAL A 361 -26.63 -33.35 8.08
C VAL A 361 -26.17 -34.01 9.36
N ASP A 362 -25.64 -35.22 9.26
CA ASP A 362 -25.08 -35.94 10.40
C ASP A 362 -23.67 -35.43 10.71
N LEU A 363 -23.61 -34.32 11.45
CA LEU A 363 -22.38 -33.69 11.90
C LEU A 363 -21.89 -34.33 13.19
N SER A 364 -20.61 -34.70 13.26
CA SER A 364 -19.97 -34.96 14.55
C SER A 364 -19.87 -33.67 15.36
N PRO A 365 -19.64 -33.75 16.69
CA PRO A 365 -19.36 -32.56 17.51
C PRO A 365 -18.23 -31.70 16.94
N GLU A 366 -17.15 -32.33 16.50
CA GLU A 366 -15.97 -31.71 15.90
C GLU A 366 -16.31 -30.99 14.58
N GLU A 367 -17.10 -31.62 13.71
CA GLU A 367 -17.55 -31.01 12.45
C GLU A 367 -18.49 -29.83 12.68
N TRP A 368 -19.39 -29.92 13.67
CA TRP A 368 -20.27 -28.82 14.06
C TRP A 368 -19.46 -27.63 14.60
N GLU A 369 -18.52 -27.87 15.53
CA GLU A 369 -17.64 -26.83 16.06
C GLU A 369 -16.84 -26.14 14.95
N PHE A 370 -16.30 -26.93 14.01
CA PHE A 370 -15.55 -26.40 12.88
C PHE A 370 -16.42 -25.59 11.92
N LEU A 371 -17.65 -26.03 11.66
CA LEU A 371 -18.62 -25.28 10.87
C LEU A 371 -18.99 -23.94 11.53
N MET A 372 -19.09 -23.90 12.85
CA MET A 372 -19.33 -22.66 13.60
C MET A 372 -18.13 -21.69 13.51
N ILE A 373 -16.90 -22.19 13.58
CA ILE A 373 -15.68 -21.40 13.35
C ILE A 373 -15.70 -20.78 11.94
N LEU A 374 -15.98 -21.60 10.92
CA LEU A 374 -16.09 -21.16 9.53
C LEU A 374 -17.17 -20.08 9.36
N GLY A 375 -18.33 -20.25 10.01
CA GLY A 375 -19.42 -19.28 10.02
C GLY A 375 -19.04 -17.94 10.66
N TRP A 376 -18.43 -17.98 11.84
CA TRP A 376 -17.94 -16.78 12.54
C TRP A 376 -16.94 -16.02 11.66
N HIS A 377 -15.99 -16.74 11.06
CA HIS A 377 -14.92 -16.14 10.27
C HIS A 377 -15.44 -15.54 8.97
N ALA A 378 -16.31 -16.26 8.25
CA ALA A 378 -16.97 -15.74 7.05
C ALA A 378 -17.76 -14.45 7.34
N ARG A 379 -18.31 -14.33 8.56
CA ARG A 379 -19.02 -13.13 9.03
C ARG A 379 -18.12 -11.99 9.50
N GLY A 380 -16.81 -12.21 9.59
CA GLY A 380 -15.86 -11.24 10.12
C GLY A 380 -16.04 -10.97 11.63
N LEU A 381 -16.61 -11.95 12.36
CA LEU A 381 -16.77 -11.88 13.80
C LEU A 381 -15.47 -12.27 14.51
N VAL A 382 -15.33 -11.85 15.77
CA VAL A 382 -14.08 -12.07 16.52
C VAL A 382 -13.91 -13.55 16.89
N ILE A 383 -12.77 -14.10 16.49
CA ILE A 383 -12.32 -15.46 16.83
C ILE A 383 -10.96 -15.36 17.52
N HIS A 384 -10.78 -16.13 18.59
CA HIS A 384 -9.48 -16.35 19.22
C HIS A 384 -9.05 -17.80 19.00
N PRO A 385 -8.22 -18.09 17.98
CA PRO A 385 -7.68 -19.43 17.77
C PRO A 385 -6.95 -19.92 19.03
N LYS A 386 -7.19 -21.17 19.42
CA LYS A 386 -6.44 -21.85 20.47
C LYS A 386 -5.16 -22.39 19.86
N GLU A 387 -4.04 -22.09 20.51
CA GLU A 387 -2.71 -22.48 20.03
C GLU A 387 -2.43 -21.94 18.61
N LYS A 388 -1.56 -22.62 17.85
CA LYS A 388 -1.35 -22.35 16.41
C LYS A 388 -2.10 -23.34 15.52
N SER A 389 -3.23 -23.87 16.00
CA SER A 389 -4.02 -24.91 15.30
C SER A 389 -4.55 -24.44 13.94
N LEU A 390 -4.93 -23.17 13.85
CA LEU A 390 -5.39 -22.52 12.62
C LEU A 390 -4.95 -21.06 12.56
N THR A 391 -4.89 -20.52 11.35
CA THR A 391 -4.61 -19.11 11.07
C THR A 391 -5.78 -18.50 10.31
N LEU A 392 -6.29 -17.37 10.80
CA LEU A 392 -7.34 -16.61 10.15
C LEU A 392 -6.75 -15.80 9.00
N LEU A 393 -7.25 -15.98 7.78
CA LEU A 393 -6.84 -15.22 6.61
C LEU A 393 -7.98 -14.31 6.12
N GLY A 394 -7.68 -13.35 5.25
CA GLY A 394 -8.69 -12.48 4.63
C GLY A 394 -9.69 -13.26 3.77
N ALA A 395 -10.80 -12.59 3.40
CA ALA A 395 -11.84 -13.14 2.52
C ALA A 395 -12.47 -14.48 3.00
N GLY A 396 -12.50 -14.70 4.32
CA GLY A 396 -13.11 -15.89 4.92
C GLY A 396 -12.24 -17.16 4.83
N TRP A 397 -11.02 -17.07 4.31
CA TRP A 397 -10.08 -18.19 4.29
C TRP A 397 -9.50 -18.49 5.67
N LEU A 398 -9.31 -19.78 5.95
CA LEU A 398 -8.54 -20.31 7.06
C LEU A 398 -7.37 -21.12 6.52
N LYS A 399 -6.23 -21.05 7.20
CA LYS A 399 -5.15 -22.03 7.04
C LYS A 399 -5.16 -22.99 8.22
N LEU A 400 -5.31 -24.26 7.93
CA LEU A 400 -5.32 -25.35 8.91
C LEU A 400 -3.89 -25.87 9.08
N ASN A 401 -3.38 -25.82 10.31
CA ASN A 401 -1.97 -26.13 10.61
C ASN A 401 -1.78 -27.53 11.22
N ILE A 402 -2.87 -28.25 11.49
CA ILE A 402 -2.84 -29.59 12.08
C ILE A 402 -3.67 -30.58 11.26
N GLU A 403 -3.18 -31.82 11.20
CA GLU A 403 -3.77 -32.89 10.37
C GLU A 403 -5.21 -33.23 10.77
N ALA A 404 -5.52 -33.22 12.08
CA ALA A 404 -6.86 -33.49 12.57
C ALA A 404 -7.91 -32.52 11.98
N LEU A 405 -7.60 -31.22 11.92
CA LEU A 405 -8.49 -30.21 11.31
C LEU A 405 -8.62 -30.38 9.80
N LEU A 406 -7.55 -30.81 9.11
CA LEU A 406 -7.61 -31.11 7.68
C LEU A 406 -8.61 -32.25 7.41
N THR A 407 -8.55 -33.32 8.20
CA THR A 407 -9.48 -34.44 8.09
C THR A 407 -10.93 -34.00 8.38
N ILE A 408 -11.14 -33.20 9.43
CA ILE A 408 -12.48 -32.66 9.76
C ILE A 408 -13.02 -31.80 8.62
N ALA A 409 -12.21 -30.90 8.05
CA ALA A 409 -12.60 -30.05 6.94
C ALA A 409 -12.98 -30.85 5.69
N GLN A 410 -12.20 -31.89 5.35
CA GLN A 410 -12.46 -32.78 4.22
C GLN A 410 -13.75 -33.59 4.40
N ASN A 411 -13.95 -34.14 5.61
CA ASN A 411 -15.17 -34.88 5.95
C ASN A 411 -16.40 -33.99 5.88
N LEU A 412 -16.35 -32.81 6.50
CA LEU A 412 -17.41 -31.81 6.46
C LEU A 412 -17.75 -31.41 5.02
N SER A 413 -16.73 -31.08 4.21
CA SER A 413 -16.90 -30.72 2.80
C SER A 413 -17.57 -31.86 2.01
N THR A 414 -17.12 -33.10 2.20
CA THR A 414 -17.67 -34.29 1.52
C THR A 414 -19.13 -34.54 1.92
N LYS A 415 -19.46 -34.47 3.22
CA LYS A 415 -20.83 -34.64 3.72
C LYS A 415 -21.77 -33.59 3.12
N LEU A 416 -21.36 -32.33 3.13
CA LEU A 416 -22.17 -31.23 2.58
C LEU A 416 -22.30 -31.32 1.05
N ALA A 417 -21.24 -31.69 0.34
CA ALA A 417 -21.28 -31.92 -1.10
C ALA A 417 -22.22 -33.07 -1.49
N SER A 418 -22.29 -34.14 -0.69
CA SER A 418 -23.20 -35.28 -0.92
C SER A 418 -24.68 -34.92 -0.86
N LEU A 419 -25.01 -33.74 -0.33
CA LEU A 419 -26.36 -33.19 -0.23
C LEU A 419 -26.62 -32.09 -1.27
N ASP A 420 -25.84 -32.07 -2.36
CA ASP A 420 -25.82 -31.04 -3.40
C ASP A 420 -25.59 -29.62 -2.83
N PHE A 421 -24.83 -29.56 -1.73
CA PHE A 421 -24.62 -28.32 -0.99
C PHE A 421 -23.18 -28.14 -0.52
N GLY A 422 -22.23 -28.21 -1.45
CA GLY A 422 -20.78 -28.07 -1.20
C GLY A 422 -20.31 -26.63 -0.99
N PHE A 423 -20.81 -25.95 0.05
CA PHE A 423 -20.41 -24.58 0.38
C PHE A 423 -19.15 -24.48 1.26
N VAL A 424 -18.61 -25.61 1.73
CA VAL A 424 -17.30 -25.68 2.38
C VAL A 424 -16.26 -26.00 1.32
N GLU A 425 -15.48 -25.00 0.97
CA GLU A 425 -14.39 -25.11 0.00
C GLU A 425 -13.10 -25.50 0.73
N THR A 426 -12.40 -26.51 0.21
CA THR A 426 -11.11 -26.98 0.73
C THR A 426 -10.07 -27.00 -0.37
N HIS A 427 -8.83 -26.63 -0.05
CA HIS A 427 -7.71 -26.59 -0.98
C HIS A 427 -6.58 -27.53 -0.51
N ALA A 428 -5.81 -28.07 -1.46
CA ALA A 428 -4.77 -29.08 -1.21
C ALA A 428 -3.69 -28.63 -0.22
N MET A 429 -3.45 -27.32 -0.10
CA MET A 429 -2.47 -26.73 0.82
C MET A 429 -3.01 -26.51 2.24
N GLY A 430 -4.15 -27.12 2.58
CA GLY A 430 -4.75 -27.03 3.91
C GLY A 430 -5.50 -25.73 4.16
N HIS A 431 -6.03 -25.10 3.12
CA HIS A 431 -6.90 -23.94 3.25
C HIS A 431 -8.36 -24.35 3.15
N CYS A 432 -9.22 -23.64 3.87
CA CYS A 432 -10.67 -23.81 3.71
C CYS A 432 -11.44 -22.52 3.99
N ARG A 433 -12.67 -22.44 3.49
CA ARG A 433 -13.61 -21.35 3.77
C ARG A 433 -15.06 -21.79 3.58
N LEU A 434 -16.00 -20.96 4.04
CA LEU A 434 -17.34 -20.97 3.47
C LEU A 434 -17.35 -20.18 2.16
N SER A 435 -17.69 -20.83 1.07
CA SER A 435 -17.84 -20.21 -0.25
C SER A 435 -19.23 -19.60 -0.42
N ILE A 436 -19.65 -18.82 0.59
CA ILE A 436 -20.93 -18.10 0.65
C ILE A 436 -20.65 -16.63 0.95
N ASP A 437 -21.35 -15.71 0.28
CA ASP A 437 -21.32 -14.30 0.66
C ASP A 437 -21.68 -14.12 2.14
N SER A 438 -20.82 -13.43 2.87
CA SER A 438 -20.96 -13.19 4.31
C SER A 438 -22.34 -12.65 4.70
N SER A 439 -22.97 -11.81 3.86
CA SER A 439 -24.31 -11.25 4.11
C SER A 439 -25.44 -12.29 4.12
N PHE A 440 -25.17 -13.50 3.64
CA PHE A 440 -26.08 -14.63 3.57
C PHE A 440 -25.69 -15.79 4.53
N VAL A 441 -24.69 -15.60 5.38
CA VAL A 441 -24.39 -16.52 6.49
C VAL A 441 -25.11 -16.03 7.76
N PHE A 442 -25.94 -16.86 8.35
CA PHE A 442 -26.66 -16.57 9.59
C PHE A 442 -26.50 -17.71 10.59
N PHE A 443 -26.83 -17.44 11.85
CA PHE A 443 -26.85 -18.44 12.91
C PHE A 443 -28.28 -18.66 13.39
N HIS A 444 -28.58 -19.88 13.81
CA HIS A 444 -29.89 -20.21 14.37
C HIS A 444 -30.23 -19.28 15.55
N PRO A 445 -31.48 -18.84 15.73
CA PRO A 445 -31.87 -17.90 16.79
C PRO A 445 -31.48 -18.34 18.21
N ASN A 446 -31.38 -19.64 18.47
CA ASN A 446 -30.91 -20.17 19.75
C ASN A 446 -29.42 -19.89 20.04
N CYS A 447 -28.62 -19.49 19.05
CA CYS A 447 -27.26 -18.98 19.27
C CYS A 447 -27.27 -17.59 19.93
N PHE A 448 -28.41 -16.90 19.92
CA PHE A 448 -28.58 -15.58 20.50
C PHE A 448 -29.36 -15.66 21.81
N GLN A 449 -29.29 -14.56 22.56
CA GLN A 449 -30.18 -14.26 23.68
C GLN A 449 -30.47 -12.77 23.67
N TYR A 450 -31.60 -12.35 24.24
CA TYR A 450 -31.92 -10.94 24.39
C TYR A 450 -32.22 -10.56 25.84
N GLN A 451 -31.99 -9.29 26.17
CA GLN A 451 -32.28 -8.70 27.47
C GLN A 451 -32.90 -7.32 27.28
N TRP A 452 -33.91 -7.00 28.09
CA TRP A 452 -34.46 -5.65 28.18
C TRP A 452 -33.49 -4.69 28.89
N MET A 453 -33.26 -3.53 28.28
CA MET A 453 -32.54 -2.41 28.88
C MET A 453 -33.55 -1.30 29.16
N LEU A 454 -34.09 -1.29 30.38
CA LEU A 454 -35.20 -0.40 30.79
C LEU A 454 -34.74 0.77 31.67
N GLU A 455 -33.44 0.88 31.95
CA GLU A 455 -32.89 1.91 32.85
C GLU A 455 -32.61 3.26 32.16
N ASP A 456 -32.55 3.28 30.82
CA ASP A 456 -32.33 4.49 30.03
C ASP A 456 -33.64 5.07 29.48
N ALA A 457 -33.66 6.37 29.18
CA ALA A 457 -34.79 7.06 28.54
C ALA A 457 -35.20 6.42 27.19
N ASP A 458 -34.27 5.69 26.57
CA ASP A 458 -34.46 4.91 25.36
C ASP A 458 -34.65 3.43 25.72
N LYS A 459 -35.90 2.96 25.65
CA LYS A 459 -36.23 1.56 25.86
C LYS A 459 -35.61 0.72 24.73
N SER A 460 -34.64 -0.11 25.07
CA SER A 460 -33.88 -0.89 24.08
C SER A 460 -33.77 -2.36 24.47
N ILE A 461 -33.46 -3.19 23.48
CA ILE A 461 -33.09 -4.58 23.68
C ILE A 461 -31.59 -4.73 23.42
N LYS A 462 -30.89 -5.37 24.36
CA LYS A 462 -29.55 -5.88 24.13
C LYS A 462 -29.64 -7.29 23.56
N LEU A 463 -29.29 -7.43 22.29
CA LEU A 463 -29.15 -8.73 21.62
C LEU A 463 -27.70 -9.21 21.75
N THR A 464 -27.51 -10.42 22.25
CA THR A 464 -26.19 -11.04 22.44
C THR A 464 -26.08 -12.31 21.61
N LEU A 465 -25.13 -12.37 20.69
CA LEU A 465 -24.66 -13.63 20.10
C LEU A 465 -23.78 -14.32 21.14
N LYS A 466 -24.14 -15.53 21.54
CA LYS A 466 -23.47 -16.24 22.65
C LYS A 466 -22.05 -16.64 22.26
N ARG A 467 -21.14 -16.55 23.24
CA ARG A 467 -19.79 -17.10 23.15
C ARG A 467 -19.87 -18.62 22.97
N ILE A 468 -19.03 -19.17 22.09
CA ILE A 468 -18.89 -20.61 21.91
C ILE A 468 -17.43 -20.99 22.17
N GLU A 469 -17.23 -21.94 23.07
CA GLU A 469 -15.94 -22.60 23.25
C GLU A 469 -15.91 -23.85 22.38
N THR A 470 -14.91 -23.94 21.50
CA THR A 470 -14.62 -25.13 20.71
C THR A 470 -13.28 -25.71 21.10
N GLU A 471 -12.94 -26.89 20.59
CA GLU A 471 -11.61 -27.47 20.80
C GLU A 471 -10.49 -26.57 20.26
N TRP A 472 -10.69 -25.92 19.10
CA TRP A 472 -9.63 -25.19 18.38
C TRP A 472 -9.71 -23.67 18.45
N ALA A 473 -10.80 -23.11 18.97
CA ALA A 473 -10.96 -21.66 19.08
C ALA A 473 -11.94 -21.26 20.18
N THR A 474 -11.92 -19.98 20.52
CA THR A 474 -12.99 -19.32 21.23
C THR A 474 -13.68 -18.36 20.26
N LEU A 475 -14.98 -18.56 20.03
CA LEU A 475 -15.83 -17.65 19.27
C LEU A 475 -16.37 -16.60 20.23
N ALA A 476 -15.96 -15.34 20.09
CA ALA A 476 -16.30 -14.29 21.04
C ALA A 476 -17.80 -13.94 20.96
N ALA A 477 -18.36 -13.50 22.08
CA ALA A 477 -19.72 -12.96 22.11
C ALA A 477 -19.77 -11.58 21.45
N GLU A 478 -20.86 -11.33 20.73
CA GLU A 478 -21.13 -10.03 20.09
C GLU A 478 -22.39 -9.44 20.70
N ASN A 479 -22.36 -8.13 20.95
CA ASN A 479 -23.48 -7.41 21.54
C ASN A 479 -23.99 -6.35 20.56
N LEU A 480 -25.30 -6.25 20.42
CA LEU A 480 -25.97 -5.20 19.66
C LEU A 480 -27.09 -4.62 20.50
N ILE A 481 -27.09 -3.29 20.66
CA ILE A 481 -28.20 -2.56 21.26
C ILE A 481 -29.14 -2.16 20.14
N VAL A 482 -30.42 -2.51 20.29
CA VAL A 482 -31.49 -2.18 19.35
C VAL A 482 -32.48 -1.29 20.07
N GLU A 483 -32.52 -0.02 19.70
CA GLU A 483 -33.51 0.94 20.18
C GLU A 483 -34.90 0.57 19.65
N LEU A 484 -35.90 0.54 20.53
CA LEU A 484 -37.24 0.11 20.17
C LEU A 484 -38.23 1.27 20.22
N PRO A 485 -39.06 1.46 19.19
CA PRO A 485 -40.20 2.35 19.29
C PRO A 485 -41.29 1.75 20.18
N ASP A 486 -42.10 2.61 20.84
CA ASP A 486 -43.11 2.20 21.84
C ASP A 486 -44.08 1.11 21.32
N ASN A 487 -44.46 1.16 20.05
CA ASN A 487 -45.34 0.17 19.43
C ASN A 487 -44.70 -1.24 19.40
N LEU A 488 -43.40 -1.32 19.13
CA LEU A 488 -42.69 -2.60 19.08
C LEU A 488 -42.45 -3.15 20.48
N ILE A 489 -42.30 -2.28 21.48
CA ILE A 489 -42.18 -2.67 22.89
C ILE A 489 -43.47 -3.35 23.36
N LEU A 490 -44.61 -2.69 23.14
CA LEU A 490 -45.92 -3.25 23.46
C LEU A 490 -46.16 -4.57 22.72
N ALA A 491 -45.70 -4.68 21.47
CA ALA A 491 -45.84 -5.91 20.70
C ALA A 491 -44.97 -7.06 21.23
N ILE A 492 -43.69 -6.80 21.57
CA ILE A 492 -42.79 -7.82 22.15
C ILE A 492 -43.34 -8.27 23.50
N SER A 493 -43.75 -7.34 24.38
CA SER A 493 -44.35 -7.69 25.67
C SER A 493 -45.67 -8.45 25.54
N ALA A 494 -46.50 -8.15 24.54
CA ALA A 494 -47.70 -8.95 24.27
C ALA A 494 -47.33 -10.38 23.88
N ILE A 495 -46.36 -10.56 22.98
CA ILE A 495 -45.89 -11.90 22.55
C ILE A 495 -45.29 -12.69 23.73
N GLU A 496 -44.48 -12.03 24.58
CA GLU A 496 -43.91 -12.65 25.80
C GLU A 496 -45.00 -13.15 26.77
N ASN A 497 -46.11 -12.41 26.89
CA ASN A 497 -47.25 -12.78 27.74
C ASN A 497 -48.22 -13.77 27.07
N GLY A 498 -47.97 -14.16 25.81
CA GLY A 498 -48.85 -15.06 25.04
C GLY A 498 -50.07 -14.37 24.43
N ASP A 499 -50.11 -13.04 24.42
CA ASP A 499 -51.16 -12.22 23.82
C ASP A 499 -50.89 -11.93 22.33
N GLU A 500 -51.95 -11.64 21.57
CA GLU A 500 -51.82 -11.23 20.17
C GLU A 500 -51.42 -9.74 20.09
N PRO A 501 -50.25 -9.40 19.51
CA PRO A 501 -49.79 -8.03 19.42
C PRO A 501 -50.64 -7.21 18.43
N LYS A 502 -50.88 -5.94 18.74
CA LYS A 502 -51.61 -5.04 17.83
C LYS A 502 -50.70 -4.52 16.72
N GLY A 503 -51.17 -4.56 15.47
CA GLY A 503 -50.47 -4.01 14.30
C GLY A 503 -49.52 -4.99 13.62
N ASP A 504 -48.73 -4.50 12.65
CA ASP A 504 -47.79 -5.31 11.86
C ASP A 504 -46.41 -5.42 12.55
N ALA A 505 -46.40 -6.08 13.71
CA ALA A 505 -45.20 -6.23 14.54
C ALA A 505 -44.08 -7.00 13.83
N GLN A 506 -44.41 -7.90 12.90
CA GLN A 506 -43.42 -8.64 12.12
C GLN A 506 -42.64 -7.74 11.16
N ARG A 507 -43.35 -6.92 10.39
CA ARG A 507 -42.71 -5.98 9.46
C ARG A 507 -41.88 -4.93 10.18
N GLU A 508 -42.40 -4.43 11.29
CA GLU A 508 -41.68 -3.44 12.09
C GLU A 508 -40.45 -4.05 12.75
N SER A 509 -40.55 -5.26 13.31
CA SER A 509 -39.41 -6.01 13.83
C SER A 509 -38.33 -6.23 12.76
N PHE A 510 -38.72 -6.61 11.53
CA PHE A 510 -37.77 -6.79 10.44
C PHE A 510 -36.99 -5.52 10.10
N ARG A 511 -37.65 -4.35 10.17
CA ARG A 511 -37.03 -3.03 9.95
C ARG A 511 -36.08 -2.66 11.08
N ILE A 512 -36.56 -2.74 12.32
CA ILE A 512 -35.84 -2.30 13.52
C ILE A 512 -34.65 -3.22 13.84
N PHE A 513 -34.81 -4.54 13.68
CA PHE A 513 -33.73 -5.52 13.84
C PHE A 513 -32.90 -5.74 12.57
N GLY A 514 -33.07 -4.92 11.53
CA GLY A 514 -32.22 -4.94 10.33
C GLY A 514 -30.71 -4.95 10.64
N PRO A 515 -30.22 -4.13 11.60
CA PRO A 515 -28.82 -4.16 12.04
C PRO A 515 -28.36 -5.49 12.65
N ALA A 516 -29.25 -6.32 13.21
CA ALA A 516 -28.91 -7.62 13.78
C ALA A 516 -28.37 -8.62 12.74
N ARG A 517 -28.65 -8.37 11.46
CA ARG A 517 -28.02 -9.10 10.36
C ARG A 517 -26.51 -8.91 10.32
N ALA A 518 -25.95 -7.84 10.89
CA ALA A 518 -24.51 -7.61 10.99
C ALA A 518 -23.81 -8.63 11.92
N ILE A 519 -24.51 -9.12 12.94
CA ILE A 519 -24.03 -10.17 13.84
C ILE A 519 -24.61 -11.56 13.49
N GLY A 520 -25.21 -11.72 12.31
CA GLY A 520 -25.67 -13.01 11.80
C GLY A 520 -27.06 -13.45 12.30
N LEU A 521 -27.88 -12.57 12.90
CA LEU A 521 -29.29 -12.90 13.17
C LEU A 521 -30.15 -12.55 11.95
N ARG A 522 -30.84 -13.54 11.38
CA ARG A 522 -31.72 -13.32 10.22
C ARG A 522 -33.02 -12.62 10.57
N LYS A 523 -33.67 -13.04 11.68
CA LYS A 523 -34.99 -12.58 12.14
C LYS A 523 -35.09 -12.68 13.66
N PHE A 524 -35.74 -11.68 14.27
CA PHE A 524 -36.05 -11.69 15.70
C PHE A 524 -37.47 -12.24 15.98
N ILE A 525 -38.48 -11.78 15.23
CA ILE A 525 -39.86 -12.27 15.28
C ILE A 525 -40.23 -12.98 13.99
N SER A 526 -41.04 -14.04 14.09
CA SER A 526 -41.64 -14.71 12.93
C SER A 526 -43.12 -14.99 13.17
N GLY A 527 -43.92 -14.91 12.11
CA GLY A 527 -45.27 -15.50 12.08
C GLY A 527 -45.21 -16.96 11.70
N LYS A 528 -45.80 -17.86 12.49
CA LYS A 528 -45.98 -19.27 12.15
C LYS A 528 -47.42 -19.66 12.49
N ASN A 529 -48.14 -20.22 11.51
CA ASN A 529 -49.55 -20.60 11.66
C ASN A 529 -50.49 -19.46 12.13
N GLY A 530 -50.19 -18.21 11.76
CA GLY A 530 -50.97 -17.04 12.15
C GLY A 530 -50.62 -16.43 13.52
N LEU A 531 -49.77 -17.08 14.31
CA LEU A 531 -49.28 -16.57 15.59
C LEU A 531 -47.86 -16.01 15.45
N LEU A 532 -47.61 -14.86 16.08
CA LEU A 532 -46.28 -14.26 16.16
C LEU A 532 -45.51 -14.86 17.33
N GLN A 533 -44.25 -15.20 17.09
CA GLN A 533 -43.34 -15.73 18.11
C GLN A 533 -42.00 -14.99 18.06
N ILE A 534 -41.44 -14.73 19.23
CA ILE A 534 -40.05 -14.30 19.37
C ILE A 534 -39.18 -15.55 19.19
N LEU A 535 -38.23 -15.48 18.25
CA LEU A 535 -37.37 -16.62 17.90
C LEU A 535 -36.15 -16.73 18.81
N VAL A 536 -35.69 -15.60 19.34
CA VAL A 536 -34.50 -15.54 20.20
C VAL A 536 -34.94 -15.76 21.65
N PRO A 537 -34.32 -16.65 22.41
CA PRO A 537 -34.66 -16.83 23.82
C PRO A 537 -34.31 -15.59 24.65
N THR A 538 -35.12 -15.27 25.66
CA THR A 538 -34.75 -14.28 26.68
C THR A 538 -33.59 -14.82 27.51
N SER A 539 -32.71 -13.94 27.96
CA SER A 539 -31.79 -14.28 29.04
C SER A 539 -32.60 -14.46 30.32
N ASP A 540 -32.51 -15.63 30.95
CA ASP A 540 -33.02 -15.81 32.31
C ASP A 540 -32.26 -14.82 33.21
N THR A 541 -33.00 -13.99 33.94
CA THR A 541 -32.45 -13.01 34.91
C THR A 541 -31.63 -13.68 35.99
#